data_AF-A0A6J6LYQ2-F1
#
_entry.id   AF-A0A6J6LYQ2-F1
#
_cell.length_a   1.000
_cell.length_b   1.000
_cell.length_c   1.000
_cell.angle_alpha   90.00
_cell.angle_beta   90.00
_cell.angle_gamma   90.00
#
_symmetry.space_group_name_H-M   'P 1'
#
loop_
_entity.id
_entity.type
_entity.pdbx_description
1 polymer ?
#
loop_
_entity_poly.entity_id
_entity_poly.type
_entity_poly.pdbx_seq_one_letter_code
_entity_poly.pdbx_strand_id
1 'polypeptide(L)'
;MRKLAAVSIAIIMAGSVIIAGPATAAAKISNGTACKKSGATTSVSGSKYRCATNPLSTSKKLTWLSLDCITTANAYVTALKSSSEISTKLAAQIPVIDLGIANEITNKAETQVKLDESNLRLTAAQTKLAAAKSDADKKILTTAIGSWTSAVRAYTSKMNRIAQTIKTLEASKLKATNQPIQLTADVANTKSNAQLICTKGF
;
A
#
# COMPACT_ATOMS: atom_id res chain seq x y z
N MET A 1 -45.56 11.47 12.15
CA MET A 1 -46.40 10.69 11.21
C MET A 1 -46.15 11.17 9.78
N ARG A 2 -45.57 10.33 8.93
CA ARG A 2 -45.98 10.12 7.52
C ARG A 2 -45.22 8.89 7.00
N LYS A 3 -46.03 7.90 6.61
CA LYS A 3 -45.67 6.60 6.06
C LYS A 3 -45.04 6.78 4.68
N LEU A 4 -43.99 6.02 4.37
CA LEU A 4 -43.63 5.68 2.99
C LEU A 4 -43.36 4.19 2.90
N ALA A 5 -43.93 3.62 1.84
CA ALA A 5 -44.41 2.27 1.74
C ALA A 5 -43.28 1.24 1.54
N ALA A 6 -43.49 0.07 2.15
CA ALA A 6 -42.79 -1.14 1.80
C ALA A 6 -43.11 -1.50 0.34
N VAL A 7 -42.10 -1.44 -0.52
CA VAL A 7 -42.16 -2.03 -1.86
C VAL A 7 -41.75 -3.50 -1.72
N SER A 8 -42.75 -4.36 -1.61
CA SER A 8 -42.62 -5.81 -1.66
C SER A 8 -42.16 -6.24 -3.05
N ILE A 9 -40.91 -6.70 -3.17
CA ILE A 9 -40.44 -7.36 -4.39
C ILE A 9 -40.97 -8.79 -4.37
N ALA A 10 -42.05 -9.04 -5.11
CA ALA A 10 -42.51 -10.39 -5.41
C ALA A 10 -41.54 -11.04 -6.40
N ILE A 11 -40.76 -12.02 -5.92
CA ILE A 11 -39.95 -12.89 -6.79
C ILE A 11 -40.91 -13.87 -7.44
N ILE A 12 -41.11 -13.74 -8.76
CA ILE A 12 -41.81 -14.71 -9.59
C ILE A 12 -40.99 -16.01 -9.56
N MET A 13 -41.43 -16.98 -8.78
CA MET A 13 -40.96 -18.36 -8.91
C MET A 13 -41.61 -18.94 -10.16
N ALA A 14 -40.88 -18.92 -11.27
CA ALA A 14 -41.23 -19.73 -12.43
C ALA A 14 -41.09 -21.21 -12.03
N GLY A 15 -42.21 -21.80 -11.63
CA GLY A 15 -42.34 -23.24 -11.40
C GLY A 15 -41.97 -23.97 -12.68
N SER A 16 -40.81 -24.61 -12.67
CA SER A 16 -40.42 -25.54 -13.72
C SER A 16 -41.25 -26.79 -13.56
N VAL A 17 -41.95 -27.20 -14.63
CA VAL A 17 -42.61 -28.51 -14.73
C VAL A 17 -41.61 -29.61 -14.36
N ILE A 18 -41.90 -30.37 -13.30
CA ILE A 18 -41.14 -31.57 -12.96
C ILE A 18 -41.57 -32.65 -13.95
N ILE A 19 -40.81 -32.81 -15.04
CA ILE A 19 -40.90 -33.99 -15.89
C ILE A 19 -40.21 -35.12 -15.11
N ALA A 20 -40.99 -36.07 -14.61
CA ALA A 20 -40.48 -37.30 -14.02
C ALA A 20 -39.81 -38.17 -15.09
N GLY A 21 -38.53 -37.91 -15.35
CA GLY A 21 -37.63 -38.86 -15.98
C GLY A 21 -37.11 -39.88 -14.96
N PRO A 22 -36.57 -41.02 -15.40
CA PRO A 22 -36.04 -42.05 -14.50
C PRO A 22 -35.00 -41.43 -13.56
N ALA A 23 -35.06 -41.83 -12.29
CA ALA A 23 -34.20 -41.33 -11.23
C ALA A 23 -32.72 -41.74 -11.44
N THR A 24 -32.03 -41.08 -12.37
CA THR A 24 -30.59 -40.87 -12.22
C THR A 24 -30.40 -40.07 -10.95
N ALA A 25 -29.68 -40.64 -9.97
CA ALA A 25 -29.28 -39.97 -8.75
C ALA A 25 -28.91 -38.52 -9.08
N ALA A 26 -29.68 -37.55 -8.56
CA ALA A 26 -29.38 -36.14 -8.79
C ALA A 26 -27.94 -35.93 -8.33
N ALA A 27 -27.03 -35.63 -9.28
CA ALA A 27 -25.63 -35.44 -8.98
C ALA A 27 -25.55 -34.42 -7.84
N LYS A 28 -24.97 -34.82 -6.71
CA LYS A 28 -24.88 -33.99 -5.50
C LYS A 28 -24.27 -32.65 -5.90
N ILE A 29 -25.09 -31.60 -5.89
CA ILE A 29 -24.64 -30.26 -6.25
C ILE A 29 -23.82 -29.76 -5.07
N SER A 30 -22.53 -29.61 -5.31
CA SER A 30 -21.54 -29.10 -4.37
C SER A 30 -20.50 -28.31 -5.15
N ASN A 31 -19.64 -27.59 -4.42
CA ASN A 31 -18.54 -26.87 -5.05
C ASN A 31 -17.67 -27.83 -5.88
N GLY A 32 -17.37 -27.43 -7.13
CA GLY A 32 -16.53 -28.21 -8.04
C GLY A 32 -17.25 -29.27 -8.87
N THR A 33 -18.53 -29.57 -8.59
CA THR A 33 -19.32 -30.52 -9.41
C THR A 33 -19.59 -29.93 -10.80
N ALA A 34 -19.33 -30.68 -11.87
CA ALA A 34 -19.52 -30.19 -13.24
C ALA A 34 -20.97 -29.77 -13.52
N CYS A 35 -21.14 -28.72 -14.31
CA CYS A 35 -22.45 -28.21 -14.73
C CYS A 35 -22.41 -27.78 -16.20
N LYS A 36 -23.56 -27.82 -16.88
CA LYS A 36 -23.63 -27.64 -18.34
C LYS A 36 -23.89 -26.20 -18.80
N LYS A 37 -24.70 -25.45 -18.03
CA LYS A 37 -25.19 -24.13 -18.44
C LYS A 37 -24.62 -23.03 -17.55
N SER A 38 -23.69 -22.25 -18.09
CA SER A 38 -23.13 -21.08 -17.40
C SER A 38 -24.25 -20.15 -16.90
N GLY A 39 -24.11 -19.65 -15.69
CA GLY A 39 -25.07 -18.76 -15.05
C GLY A 39 -26.31 -19.47 -14.48
N ALA A 40 -26.48 -20.78 -14.70
CA ALA A 40 -27.55 -21.53 -14.04
C ALA A 40 -27.40 -21.42 -12.52
N THR A 41 -28.50 -21.27 -11.81
CA THR A 41 -28.55 -21.19 -10.35
C THR A 41 -29.41 -22.30 -9.77
N THR A 42 -29.11 -22.70 -8.55
CA THR A 42 -29.88 -23.69 -7.81
C THR A 42 -29.66 -23.50 -6.31
N SER A 43 -30.53 -24.08 -5.48
CA SER A 43 -30.41 -24.06 -4.04
C SER A 43 -30.38 -25.49 -3.50
N VAL A 44 -29.40 -25.78 -2.65
CA VAL A 44 -29.28 -27.08 -1.96
C VAL A 44 -29.08 -26.80 -0.48
N SER A 45 -29.94 -27.38 0.36
CA SER A 45 -29.86 -27.28 1.82
C SER A 45 -29.74 -25.84 2.35
N GLY A 46 -30.46 -24.89 1.72
CA GLY A 46 -30.44 -23.47 2.09
C GLY A 46 -29.33 -22.63 1.43
N SER A 47 -28.35 -23.29 0.80
CA SER A 47 -27.21 -22.65 0.15
C SER A 47 -27.45 -22.43 -1.33
N LYS A 48 -27.11 -21.24 -1.84
CA LYS A 48 -27.25 -20.88 -3.26
C LYS A 48 -25.97 -21.21 -4.03
N TYR A 49 -26.14 -21.86 -5.17
CA TYR A 49 -25.07 -22.25 -6.08
C TYR A 49 -25.29 -21.60 -7.45
N ARG A 50 -24.18 -21.29 -8.14
CA ARG A 50 -24.14 -20.83 -9.53
C ARG A 50 -23.17 -21.68 -10.33
N CYS A 51 -23.59 -22.11 -11.51
CA CYS A 51 -22.75 -22.76 -12.49
C CYS A 51 -21.83 -21.72 -13.15
N ALA A 52 -20.53 -21.77 -12.85
CA ALA A 52 -19.55 -20.83 -13.37
C ALA A 52 -18.15 -21.46 -13.39
N THR A 53 -17.21 -20.79 -14.04
CA THR A 53 -15.79 -21.13 -13.93
C THR A 53 -15.29 -20.76 -12.54
N ASN A 54 -14.52 -21.65 -11.90
CA ASN A 54 -13.92 -21.38 -10.60
C ASN A 54 -12.75 -20.37 -10.75
N PRO A 55 -12.83 -19.16 -10.16
CA PRO A 55 -11.76 -18.17 -10.26
C PRO A 55 -10.42 -18.62 -9.62
N LEU A 56 -10.45 -19.64 -8.76
CA LEU A 56 -9.26 -20.25 -8.16
C LEU A 56 -8.59 -21.28 -9.08
N SER A 57 -9.23 -21.68 -10.18
CA SER A 57 -8.73 -22.68 -11.12
C SER A 57 -8.32 -22.04 -12.44
N THR A 58 -7.27 -22.57 -13.06
CA THR A 58 -6.89 -22.24 -14.44
C THR A 58 -7.78 -22.94 -15.48
N SER A 59 -8.58 -23.93 -15.04
CA SER A 59 -9.51 -24.65 -15.91
C SER A 59 -10.69 -23.78 -16.30
N LYS A 60 -11.07 -23.82 -17.58
CA LYS A 60 -12.29 -23.15 -18.10
C LYS A 60 -13.56 -24.01 -17.94
N LYS A 61 -13.47 -25.14 -17.23
CA LYS A 61 -14.62 -26.02 -17.00
C LYS A 61 -15.65 -25.34 -16.10
N LEU A 62 -16.93 -25.50 -16.44
CA LEU A 62 -18.04 -25.01 -15.64
C LEU A 62 -18.34 -25.96 -14.49
N THR A 63 -18.39 -25.42 -13.28
CA THR A 63 -18.72 -26.15 -12.06
C THR A 63 -19.75 -25.40 -11.24
N TRP A 64 -20.53 -26.11 -10.44
CA TRP A 64 -21.33 -25.51 -9.39
C TRP A 64 -20.41 -24.92 -8.32
N LEU A 65 -20.68 -23.68 -7.93
CA LEU A 65 -19.95 -22.95 -6.89
C LEU A 65 -20.98 -22.20 -6.03
N SER A 66 -20.83 -22.28 -4.71
CA SER A 66 -21.61 -21.49 -3.78
C SER A 66 -21.34 -20.01 -4.03
N LEU A 67 -22.33 -19.16 -3.75
CA LEU A 67 -22.13 -17.71 -3.89
C LEU A 67 -20.99 -17.19 -3.01
N ASP A 68 -20.79 -17.78 -1.83
CA ASP A 68 -19.67 -17.46 -0.94
C ASP A 68 -18.32 -17.86 -1.53
N CYS A 69 -18.25 -19.03 -2.19
CA CYS A 69 -17.05 -19.43 -2.92
C CYS A 69 -16.74 -18.43 -4.04
N ILE A 70 -17.73 -18.05 -4.85
CA ILE A 70 -17.54 -17.07 -5.93
C ILE A 70 -17.04 -15.73 -5.37
N THR A 71 -17.66 -15.26 -4.29
CA THR A 71 -17.32 -13.97 -3.66
C THR A 71 -15.89 -13.98 -3.12
N THR A 72 -15.53 -15.01 -2.35
CA THR A 72 -14.19 -15.10 -1.75
C THR A 72 -13.10 -15.42 -2.76
N ALA A 73 -13.39 -16.21 -3.79
CA ALA A 73 -12.46 -16.44 -4.90
C ALA A 73 -12.18 -15.16 -5.70
N ASN A 74 -13.20 -14.36 -5.98
CA ASN A 74 -13.02 -13.06 -6.64
C ASN A 74 -12.25 -12.06 -5.76
N ALA A 75 -12.50 -12.07 -4.44
CA ALA A 75 -11.75 -11.26 -3.49
C ALA A 75 -10.25 -11.62 -3.49
N TYR A 76 -9.92 -12.92 -3.53
CA TYR A 76 -8.54 -13.38 -3.71
C TYR A 76 -7.92 -12.89 -5.02
N VAL A 77 -8.60 -13.07 -6.16
CA VAL A 77 -8.08 -12.63 -7.47
C VAL A 77 -7.82 -11.12 -7.49
N THR A 78 -8.74 -10.34 -6.90
CA THR A 78 -8.59 -8.90 -6.77
C THR A 78 -7.39 -8.53 -5.89
N ALA A 79 -7.27 -9.16 -4.72
CA ALA A 79 -6.15 -8.95 -3.80
C ALA A 79 -4.80 -9.30 -4.44
N LEU A 80 -4.73 -10.41 -5.18
CA LEU A 80 -3.54 -10.82 -5.92
C LEU A 80 -3.12 -9.75 -6.94
N LYS A 81 -4.07 -9.25 -7.74
CA LYS A 81 -3.82 -8.20 -8.74
C LYS A 81 -3.34 -6.91 -8.07
N SER A 82 -4.07 -6.43 -7.07
CA SER A 82 -3.70 -5.20 -6.34
C SER A 82 -2.35 -5.34 -5.64
N SER A 83 -2.06 -6.49 -5.03
CA SER A 83 -0.74 -6.78 -4.44
C SER A 83 0.37 -6.68 -5.46
N SER A 84 0.19 -7.27 -6.65
CA SER A 84 1.17 -7.21 -7.72
C SER A 84 1.40 -5.78 -8.20
N GLU A 85 0.32 -5.02 -8.44
CA GLU A 85 0.42 -3.63 -8.89
C GLU A 85 1.10 -2.72 -7.86
N ILE A 86 0.74 -2.88 -6.58
CA ILE A 86 1.34 -2.12 -5.48
C ILE A 86 2.82 -2.49 -5.36
N SER A 87 3.16 -3.77 -5.40
CA SER A 87 4.56 -4.23 -5.28
C SER A 87 5.43 -3.67 -6.41
N THR A 88 4.93 -3.66 -7.65
CA THR A 88 5.63 -3.04 -8.80
C THR A 88 5.84 -1.54 -8.59
N LYS A 89 4.80 -0.81 -8.13
CA LYS A 89 4.91 0.63 -7.85
C LYS A 89 5.92 0.93 -6.75
N LEU A 90 5.93 0.14 -5.67
CA LEU A 90 6.88 0.30 -4.58
C LEU A 90 8.31 -0.01 -5.03
N ALA A 91 8.52 -1.09 -5.79
CA ALA A 91 9.82 -1.42 -6.35
C ALA A 91 10.36 -0.31 -7.25
N ALA A 92 9.50 0.31 -8.07
CA ALA A 92 9.87 1.45 -8.92
C ALA A 92 10.18 2.72 -8.12
N GLN A 93 9.66 2.88 -6.90
CA GLN A 93 9.96 4.02 -6.03
C GLN A 93 11.30 3.90 -5.31
N ILE A 94 11.78 2.69 -5.03
CA ILE A 94 13.07 2.46 -4.34
C ILE A 94 14.24 3.22 -5.01
N PRO A 95 14.50 3.10 -6.32
CA PRO A 95 15.62 3.83 -6.95
C PRO A 95 15.44 5.36 -6.91
N VAL A 96 14.20 5.86 -6.93
CA VAL A 96 13.91 7.30 -6.78
C VAL A 96 14.24 7.77 -5.36
N ILE A 97 13.89 6.97 -4.35
CA ILE A 97 14.23 7.25 -2.94
C ILE A 97 15.75 7.20 -2.75
N ASP A 98 16.44 6.23 -3.34
CA ASP A 98 17.90 6.11 -3.27
C ASP A 98 18.61 7.30 -3.89
N LEU A 99 18.14 7.78 -5.04
CA LEU A 99 18.64 9.01 -5.65
C LEU A 99 18.39 10.22 -4.75
N GLY A 100 17.21 10.31 -4.13
CA GLY A 100 16.89 11.36 -3.15
C GLY A 100 17.84 11.36 -1.96
N ILE A 101 18.14 10.19 -1.40
CA ILE A 101 19.10 10.03 -0.29
C ILE A 101 20.50 10.47 -0.73
N ALA A 102 20.96 10.03 -1.90
CA ALA A 102 22.27 10.41 -2.43
C ALA A 102 22.39 11.93 -2.63
N ASN A 103 21.35 12.56 -3.19
CA ASN A 103 21.30 14.01 -3.35
C ASN A 103 21.34 14.75 -2.00
N GLU A 104 20.59 14.29 -1.00
CA GLU A 104 20.61 14.89 0.33
C GLU A 104 21.96 14.70 1.05
N ILE A 105 22.66 13.58 0.82
CA ILE A 105 24.02 13.37 1.32
C ILE A 105 24.99 14.39 0.69
N THR A 106 24.89 14.63 -0.62
CA THR A 106 25.67 15.67 -1.29
C THR A 106 25.36 17.06 -0.73
N ASN A 107 24.07 17.40 -0.60
CA ASN A 107 23.61 18.65 0.00
C ASN A 107 24.13 18.84 1.43
N LYS A 108 24.20 17.75 2.21
CA LYS A 108 24.75 17.74 3.56
C LYS A 108 26.23 18.09 3.55
N ALA A 109 27.01 17.45 2.67
CA ALA A 109 28.44 17.71 2.53
C ALA A 109 28.71 19.17 2.12
N GLU A 110 28.00 19.69 1.12
CA GLU A 110 28.13 21.09 0.71
C GLU A 110 27.73 22.08 1.82
N THR A 111 26.69 21.76 2.59
CA THR A 111 26.25 22.61 3.71
C THR A 111 27.25 22.57 4.87
N GLN A 112 27.89 21.42 5.11
CA GLN A 112 28.95 21.28 6.10
C GLN A 112 30.15 22.18 5.76
N VAL A 113 30.59 22.20 4.50
CA VAL A 113 31.68 23.10 4.06
C VAL A 113 31.35 24.57 4.38
N LYS A 114 30.13 25.02 4.07
CA LYS A 114 29.68 26.39 4.37
C LYS A 114 29.60 26.68 5.86
N LEU A 115 29.23 25.68 6.67
CA LEU A 115 29.22 25.79 8.12
C LEU A 115 30.65 25.95 8.66
N ASP A 116 31.59 25.13 8.18
CA ASP A 116 32.99 25.17 8.59
C ASP A 116 33.67 26.48 8.20
N GLU A 117 33.42 26.97 6.98
CA GLU A 117 33.88 28.28 6.52
C GLU A 117 33.31 29.42 7.38
N SER A 118 32.02 29.35 7.74
CA SER A 118 31.38 30.35 8.59
C SER A 118 31.95 30.36 10.00
N ASN A 119 32.23 29.18 10.56
CA ASN A 119 32.88 29.04 11.86
C ASN A 119 34.31 29.61 11.83
N LEU A 120 35.09 29.31 10.78
CA LEU A 120 36.43 29.84 10.61
C LEU A 120 36.43 31.38 10.57
N ARG A 121 35.50 31.98 9.82
CA ARG A 121 35.34 33.45 9.74
C ARG A 121 34.87 34.06 11.05
N LEU A 122 33.98 33.38 11.78
CA LEU A 122 33.55 33.79 13.11
C LEU A 122 34.74 33.85 14.08
N THR A 123 35.53 32.77 14.16
CA THR A 123 36.72 32.72 15.00
C THR A 123 37.74 33.80 14.62
N ALA A 124 38.01 33.97 13.33
CA ALA A 124 38.93 35.02 12.87
C ALA A 124 38.43 36.43 13.25
N ALA A 125 37.13 36.70 13.16
CA ALA A 125 36.55 37.98 13.57
C ALA A 125 36.65 38.21 15.09
N GLN A 126 36.44 37.16 15.90
CA GLN A 126 36.62 37.21 17.35
C GLN A 126 38.07 37.50 17.74
N THR A 127 39.05 36.83 17.11
CA THR A 127 40.48 37.10 17.32
C THR A 127 40.84 38.54 16.97
N LYS A 128 40.36 39.05 15.83
CA LYS A 128 40.58 40.44 15.43
C LYS A 128 39.95 41.43 16.41
N LEU A 129 38.75 41.14 16.93
CA LEU A 129 38.08 42.00 17.91
C LEU A 129 38.89 42.10 19.20
N ALA A 130 39.44 40.98 19.69
CA ALA A 130 40.27 40.96 20.88
C ALA A 130 41.58 41.78 20.72
N ALA A 131 42.12 41.86 19.49
CA ALA A 131 43.31 42.64 19.19
C ALA A 131 43.02 44.12 18.83
N ALA A 132 41.76 44.49 18.61
CA ALA A 132 41.38 45.81 18.12
C ALA A 132 41.58 46.90 19.20
N LYS A 133 42.34 47.94 18.85
CA LYS A 133 42.61 49.08 19.74
C LYS A 133 41.66 50.25 19.56
N SER A 134 41.11 50.43 18.35
CA SER A 134 40.19 51.53 18.04
C SER A 134 38.73 51.13 18.26
N ASP A 135 37.90 52.08 18.70
CA ASP A 135 36.46 51.83 18.90
C ASP A 135 35.72 51.66 17.57
N ALA A 136 36.20 52.30 16.50
CA ALA A 136 35.67 52.12 15.15
C ALA A 136 35.81 50.67 14.67
N ASP A 137 37.01 50.08 14.81
CA ASP A 137 37.26 48.69 14.41
C ASP A 137 36.46 47.70 15.25
N LYS A 138 36.38 47.95 16.57
CA LYS A 138 35.57 47.13 17.49
C LYS A 138 34.11 47.09 17.06
N LYS A 139 33.52 48.22 16.65
CA LYS A 139 32.13 48.29 16.18
C LYS A 139 31.91 47.49 14.89
N ILE A 140 32.82 47.62 13.92
CA ILE A 140 32.77 46.86 12.66
C ILE A 140 32.88 45.36 12.94
N LEU A 141 33.85 44.93 13.74
CA LEU A 141 34.08 43.53 14.06
C LEU A 141 32.96 42.90 14.88
N THR A 142 32.35 43.66 15.81
CA THR A 142 31.16 43.20 16.55
C THR A 142 29.99 42.91 15.61
N THR A 143 29.78 43.79 14.62
CA THR A 143 28.75 43.59 13.58
C THR A 143 29.05 42.34 12.73
N ALA A 144 30.30 42.16 12.32
CA ALA A 144 30.74 40.98 11.58
C ALA A 144 30.52 39.68 12.36
N ILE A 145 30.86 39.66 13.66
CA ILE A 145 30.61 38.52 14.56
C ILE A 145 29.12 38.20 14.62
N GLY A 146 28.25 39.20 14.75
CA GLY A 146 26.80 38.99 14.75
C GLY A 146 26.28 38.34 13.46
N SER A 147 26.83 38.75 12.31
CA SER A 147 26.51 38.17 11.00
C SER A 147 26.98 36.72 10.89
N TRP A 148 28.25 36.42 11.20
CA TRP A 148 28.78 35.05 11.14
C TRP A 148 28.12 34.12 12.15
N THR A 149 27.79 34.61 13.35
CA THR A 149 27.03 33.83 14.34
C THR A 149 25.66 33.44 13.79
N SER A 150 25.00 34.35 13.09
CA SER A 150 23.70 34.09 12.45
C SER A 150 23.82 33.09 11.30
N ALA A 151 24.87 33.19 10.48
CA ALA A 151 25.16 32.24 9.40
C ALA A 151 25.42 30.83 9.94
N VAL A 152 26.25 30.70 10.97
CA VAL A 152 26.52 29.41 11.66
C VAL A 152 25.21 28.78 12.14
N ARG A 153 24.35 29.54 12.85
CA ARG A 153 23.05 29.02 13.29
C ARG A 153 22.16 28.57 12.13
N ALA A 154 22.13 29.33 11.04
CA ALA A 154 21.34 29.00 9.87
C ALA A 154 21.80 27.70 9.20
N TYR A 155 23.12 27.54 9.00
CA TYR A 155 23.67 26.31 8.41
C TYR A 155 23.53 25.10 9.32
N THR A 156 23.71 25.24 10.64
CA THR A 156 23.45 24.17 11.60
C THR A 156 21.97 23.73 11.56
N SER A 157 21.04 24.69 11.51
CA SER A 157 19.61 24.38 11.37
C SER A 157 19.32 23.64 10.05
N LYS A 158 19.93 24.10 8.94
CA LYS A 158 19.80 23.44 7.64
C LYS A 158 20.34 22.01 7.67
N MET A 159 21.49 21.77 8.29
CA MET A 159 22.04 20.43 8.45
C MET A 159 21.11 19.50 9.22
N ASN A 160 20.50 19.98 10.31
CA ASN A 160 19.53 19.20 11.08
C ASN A 160 18.28 18.86 10.26
N ARG A 161 17.84 19.76 9.38
CA ARG A 161 16.73 19.49 8.45
C ARG A 161 17.12 18.43 7.42
N ILE A 162 18.30 18.55 6.79
CA ILE A 162 18.80 17.55 5.82
C ILE A 162 18.90 16.17 6.48
N ALA A 163 19.44 16.08 7.70
CA ALA A 163 19.52 14.81 8.42
C ALA A 163 18.14 14.17 8.69
N GLN A 164 17.12 14.98 9.01
CA GLN A 164 15.75 14.51 9.17
C GLN A 164 15.13 14.05 7.85
N THR A 165 15.39 14.77 6.75
CA THR A 165 14.95 14.37 5.41
C THR A 165 15.53 13.01 5.03
N ILE A 166 16.84 12.80 5.21
CA ILE A 166 17.50 11.51 4.95
C ILE A 166 16.83 10.39 5.75
N LYS A 167 16.63 10.60 7.06
CA LYS A 167 15.98 9.60 7.93
C LYS A 167 14.56 9.25 7.46
N THR A 168 13.81 10.25 6.98
CA THR A 168 12.45 10.05 6.45
C THR A 168 12.47 9.25 5.15
N LEU A 169 13.44 9.52 4.27
CA LEU A 169 13.64 8.78 3.02
C LEU A 169 14.05 7.33 3.31
N GLU A 170 14.96 7.09 4.25
CA GLU A 170 15.38 5.75 4.68
C GLU A 170 14.19 4.95 5.25
N ALA A 171 13.36 5.56 6.09
CA ALA A 171 12.15 4.93 6.59
C ALA A 171 11.15 4.59 5.47
N SER A 172 11.02 5.48 4.48
CA SER A 172 10.18 5.26 3.29
C SER A 172 10.71 4.10 2.44
N LYS A 173 12.03 4.00 2.26
CA LYS A 173 12.69 2.88 1.58
C LYS A 173 12.41 1.56 2.30
N LEU A 174 12.54 1.52 3.62
CA LEU A 174 12.26 0.34 4.43
C LEU A 174 10.80 -0.11 4.26
N LYS A 175 9.85 0.85 4.30
CA LYS A 175 8.43 0.56 4.05
C LYS A 175 8.20 0.01 2.64
N ALA A 176 8.79 0.61 1.61
CA ALA A 176 8.69 0.14 0.23
C ALA A 176 9.25 -1.27 0.04
N THR A 177 10.26 -1.64 0.83
CA THR A 177 10.88 -2.97 0.82
C THR A 177 10.03 -4.02 1.55
N ASN A 178 9.45 -3.66 2.69
CA ASN A 178 8.75 -4.62 3.57
C ASN A 178 7.27 -4.82 3.20
N GLN A 179 6.62 -3.80 2.64
CA GLN A 179 5.19 -3.86 2.31
C GLN A 179 4.84 -4.99 1.32
N PRO A 180 5.63 -5.27 0.25
CA PRO A 180 5.37 -6.40 -0.65
C PRO A 180 5.37 -7.77 0.06
N ILE A 181 6.21 -7.94 1.09
CA ILE A 181 6.29 -9.17 1.87
C ILE A 181 4.98 -9.39 2.64
N GLN A 182 4.47 -8.33 3.28
CA GLN A 182 3.19 -8.37 4.00
C GLN A 182 2.01 -8.63 3.04
N LEU A 183 1.97 -7.92 1.90
CA LEU A 183 0.93 -8.14 0.90
C LEU A 183 0.92 -9.57 0.37
N THR A 184 2.09 -10.19 0.20
CA THR A 184 2.20 -11.60 -0.21
C THR A 184 1.59 -12.54 0.82
N ALA A 185 1.84 -12.31 2.11
CA ALA A 185 1.24 -13.08 3.20
C ALA A 185 -0.29 -12.91 3.26
N ASP A 186 -0.78 -11.68 3.11
CA ASP A 186 -2.22 -11.37 3.11
C ASP A 186 -2.94 -12.04 1.92
N VAL A 187 -2.32 -12.02 0.74
CA VAL A 187 -2.83 -12.72 -0.45
C VAL A 187 -2.87 -14.23 -0.23
N ALA A 188 -1.84 -14.81 0.40
CA ALA A 188 -1.81 -16.24 0.71
C ALA A 188 -2.90 -16.64 1.73
N ASN A 189 -3.15 -15.80 2.74
CA ASN A 189 -4.24 -15.99 3.68
C ASN A 189 -5.61 -15.90 2.99
N THR A 190 -5.80 -14.89 2.14
CA THR A 190 -7.03 -14.71 1.35
C THR A 190 -7.28 -15.91 0.43
N LYS A 191 -6.21 -16.44 -0.19
CA LYS A 191 -6.27 -17.67 -1.00
C LYS A 191 -6.73 -18.86 -0.17
N SER A 192 -6.12 -19.05 1.01
CA SER A 192 -6.42 -20.19 1.90
C SER A 192 -7.88 -20.15 2.35
N ASN A 193 -8.40 -18.97 2.69
CA ASN A 193 -9.80 -18.77 3.05
C ASN A 193 -10.73 -19.08 1.87
N ALA A 194 -10.42 -18.58 0.67
CA ALA A 194 -11.20 -18.88 -0.53
C ALA A 194 -11.18 -20.40 -0.84
N GLN A 195 -10.03 -21.05 -0.73
CA GLN A 195 -9.90 -22.51 -0.93
C GLN A 195 -10.74 -23.29 0.08
N LEU A 196 -10.75 -22.90 1.35
CA LEU A 196 -11.54 -23.57 2.39
C LEU A 196 -13.04 -23.55 2.03
N ILE A 197 -13.56 -22.37 1.67
CA ILE A 197 -14.97 -22.18 1.31
C ILE A 197 -15.30 -22.90 0.00
N CYS A 198 -14.43 -22.80 -0.99
CA CYS A 198 -14.61 -23.42 -2.31
C CYS A 198 -14.39 -24.94 -2.33
N THR A 199 -13.76 -25.54 -1.32
CA THR A 199 -13.54 -27.00 -1.27
C THR A 199 -14.61 -27.71 -0.45
N LYS A 200 -15.01 -27.13 0.69
CA LYS A 200 -15.95 -27.82 1.59
C LYS A 200 -17.39 -27.75 1.11
N GLY A 201 -17.79 -26.66 0.44
CA GLY A 201 -19.21 -26.40 0.19
C GLY A 201 -19.99 -26.32 1.51
N PHE A 202 -21.28 -26.01 1.42
CA PHE A 202 -22.22 -26.14 2.53
C PHE A 202 -23.21 -27.26 2.18
#